data_AF-A0A161K086-F1
#
_entry.id   AF-A0A161K086-F1
#
_cell.length_a   1.000
_cell.length_b   1.000
_cell.length_c   1.000
_cell.angle_alpha   90.00
_cell.angle_beta   90.00
_cell.angle_gamma   90.00
#
_symmetry.space_group_name_H-M   'P 1'
#
loop_
_entity.id
_entity.type
_entity.pdbx_description
1 polymer ?
#
loop_
_entity_poly.entity_id
_entity_poly.type
_entity_poly.pdbx_seq_one_letter_code
_entity_poly.pdbx_strand_id
1 'polypeptide(L)'
;MMLDSPVWDPEFNSTRLVDHAFIVAGGKITKSAQNWLARNLAPQQRSRIMFMDRDDILNLFISSNTQLPAGALPPKPKSAFDDWDDEVPF
;
A
#
# COMPACT_ATOMS: atom_id res chain seq x y z
N MET A 1 -9.41 -8.51 17.54
CA MET A 1 -8.26 -8.31 16.62
C MET A 1 -7.21 -7.43 17.31
N MET A 2 -6.00 -7.25 16.75
CA MET A 2 -4.98 -6.35 17.33
C MET A 2 -5.51 -4.91 17.58
N LEU A 3 -6.55 -4.48 16.85
CA LEU A 3 -7.23 -3.19 17.02
C LEU A 3 -8.16 -3.13 18.25
N ASP A 4 -8.69 -4.26 18.70
CA ASP A 4 -9.59 -4.36 19.88
C ASP A 4 -8.83 -4.80 21.14
N SER A 5 -7.56 -5.14 20.99
CA SER A 5 -6.71 -5.61 22.09
C SER A 5 -6.04 -4.40 22.73
N PRO A 6 -6.43 -4.04 23.97
CA PRO A 6 -5.85 -2.89 24.64
C PRO A 6 -4.40 -3.22 25.02
N VAL A 7 -3.48 -2.31 24.72
CA VAL A 7 -2.05 -2.44 25.00
C VAL A 7 -1.74 -1.61 26.24
N TRP A 8 -0.91 -2.15 27.12
CA TRP A 8 -0.44 -1.41 28.29
C TRP A 8 0.56 -0.32 27.87
N ASP A 9 0.25 0.92 28.23
CA ASP A 9 1.11 2.07 27.96
C ASP A 9 1.82 2.50 29.27
N PRO A 10 3.14 2.25 29.41
CA PRO A 10 3.88 2.57 30.62
C PRO A 10 4.07 4.08 30.83
N GLU A 11 3.97 4.92 29.79
CA GLU A 11 4.12 6.37 29.93
C GLU A 11 2.92 7.01 30.63
N PHE A 12 1.73 6.44 30.42
CA PHE A 12 0.47 6.94 30.97
C PHE A 12 -0.14 6.03 32.03
N ASN A 13 0.56 4.96 32.42
CA ASN A 13 0.15 3.97 33.43
C ASN A 13 -1.30 3.50 33.25
N SER A 14 -1.72 3.30 32.00
CA SER A 14 -3.09 2.94 31.64
C SER A 14 -3.11 2.10 30.37
N THR A 15 -4.12 1.23 30.25
CA THR A 15 -4.33 0.43 29.05
C THR A 15 -5.01 1.28 27.98
N ARG A 16 -4.40 1.39 26.81
CA ARG A 16 -4.91 2.19 25.69
C ARG A 16 -5.13 1.33 24.46
N LEU A 17 -6.10 1.74 23.64
CA LEU A 17 -6.29 1.18 22.30
C LEU A 17 -5.23 1.75 21.35
N VAL A 18 -5.05 1.07 20.21
CA VAL A 18 -4.12 1.47 19.14
C VAL A 18 -4.37 2.92 18.74
N ASP A 19 -3.31 3.72 18.72
CA ASP A 19 -3.44 5.16 18.49
C ASP A 19 -3.58 5.50 16.99
N HIS A 20 -2.77 4.88 16.13
CA HIS A 20 -2.78 5.08 14.68
C HIS A 20 -2.77 3.74 13.96
N ALA A 21 -3.56 3.63 12.90
CA ALA A 21 -3.63 2.42 12.09
C ALA A 21 -3.60 2.74 10.60
N PHE A 22 -2.72 2.05 9.86
CA PHE A 22 -2.69 2.05 8.40
C PHE A 22 -3.24 0.72 7.91
N ILE A 23 -4.30 0.77 7.12
CA ILE A 23 -4.98 -0.42 6.60
C ILE A 23 -4.81 -0.42 5.09
N VAL A 24 -3.91 -1.30 4.62
CA VAL A 24 -3.52 -1.40 3.21
C VAL A 24 -4.06 -2.71 2.63
N ALA A 25 -4.72 -2.64 1.49
CA ALA A 25 -5.22 -3.82 0.79
C ALA A 25 -4.92 -3.74 -0.71
N GLY A 26 -4.50 -4.87 -1.30
CA GLY A 26 -4.34 -4.99 -2.76
C GLY A 26 -5.66 -5.07 -3.53
N GLY A 27 -6.79 -5.14 -2.82
CA GLY A 27 -8.14 -5.12 -3.38
C GLY A 27 -8.95 -3.94 -2.83
N LYS A 28 -10.23 -3.88 -3.19
CA LYS A 28 -11.12 -2.81 -2.74
C LYS A 28 -11.48 -2.99 -1.27
N ILE A 29 -11.24 -1.96 -0.46
CA ILE A 29 -11.78 -1.90 0.90
C ILE A 29 -13.23 -1.40 0.81
N THR A 30 -14.18 -2.24 1.20
CA THR A 30 -15.60 -1.89 1.09
C THR A 30 -16.01 -0.87 2.16
N LYS A 31 -17.06 -0.07 1.88
CA LYS A 31 -17.63 0.86 2.87
C LYS A 31 -18.13 0.13 4.13
N SER A 32 -18.65 -1.09 3.99
CA SER A 32 -19.07 -1.90 5.15
C SER A 32 -17.88 -2.29 6.01
N ALA A 33 -16.75 -2.69 5.40
CA ALA A 33 -15.52 -3.00 6.13
C ALA A 33 -14.95 -1.75 6.83
N GLN A 34 -14.91 -0.60 6.15
CA GLN A 34 -14.49 0.68 6.74
C GLN A 34 -15.35 1.03 7.97
N ASN A 35 -16.68 0.94 7.83
CA ASN A 35 -17.60 1.23 8.92
C ASN A 35 -17.48 0.23 10.08
N TRP A 36 -17.23 -1.05 9.79
CA TRP A 36 -17.00 -2.07 10.82
C TRP A 36 -15.72 -1.78 11.61
N LEU A 37 -14.62 -1.47 10.90
CA LEU A 37 -13.33 -1.11 11.51
C LEU A 37 -13.43 0.18 12.32
N ALA A 38 -14.12 1.20 11.80
CA ALA A 38 -14.30 2.48 12.50
C ALA A 38 -15.16 2.36 13.79
N ARG A 39 -16.06 1.37 13.86
CA ARG A 39 -16.89 1.11 15.06
C ARG A 39 -16.10 0.43 16.18
N ASN A 40 -15.09 -0.36 15.82
CA ASN A 40 -14.24 -1.07 16.76
C ASN A 40 -13.21 -0.17 17.44
N LEU A 41 -12.96 1.04 16.91
CA LEU A 41 -12.13 2.04 17.56
C LEU A 41 -12.94 3.03 18.42
N ALA A 42 -12.30 3.54 19.47
CA ALA A 42 -12.87 4.57 20.31
C ALA A 42 -13.22 5.83 19.49
N PRO A 43 -14.33 6.53 19.79
CA PRO A 43 -14.79 7.69 19.00
C PRO A 43 -13.73 8.77 18.80
N GLN A 44 -12.85 8.98 19.78
CA GLN A 44 -11.77 9.99 19.75
C GLN A 44 -10.59 9.57 18.87
N GLN A 45 -10.45 8.28 18.55
CA GLN A 45 -9.34 7.71 17.78
C GLN A 45 -9.71 7.43 16.31
N ARG A 46 -10.95 7.71 15.90
CA ARG A 46 -11.44 7.46 14.53
C ARG A 46 -10.77 8.31 13.46
N SER A 47 -10.20 9.47 13.81
CA SER A 47 -9.47 10.34 12.88
C SER A 47 -8.03 9.87 12.61
N ARG A 48 -7.57 8.82 13.29
CA ARG A 48 -6.19 8.32 13.23
C ARG A 48 -6.04 7.03 12.42
N ILE A 49 -7.07 6.68 11.65
CA ILE A 49 -7.04 5.53 10.73
C ILE A 49 -6.89 6.03 9.29
N MET A 50 -5.90 5.51 8.57
CA MET A 50 -5.76 5.70 7.13
C MET A 50 -6.10 4.38 6.42
N PHE A 51 -7.00 4.46 5.45
CA PHE A 51 -7.28 3.36 4.52
C PHE A 51 -6.56 3.62 3.21
N MET A 52 -5.96 2.58 2.65
CA MET A 52 -5.32 2.60 1.34
C MET A 52 -5.75 1.35 0.59
N ASP A 53 -6.62 1.52 -0.40
CA ASP A 53 -7.04 0.42 -1.26
C ASP A 53 -6.14 0.27 -2.49
N ARG A 54 -6.49 -0.65 -3.40
CA ARG A 54 -5.77 -0.87 -4.64
C ARG A 54 -5.54 0.42 -5.44
N ASP A 55 -6.57 1.25 -5.58
CA ASP A 55 -6.51 2.40 -6.46
C ASP A 55 -5.63 3.49 -5.82
N ASP A 56 -5.69 3.63 -4.49
CA ASP A 56 -4.77 4.48 -3.74
C ASP A 56 -3.30 4.05 -3.90
N ILE A 57 -3.01 2.74 -3.85
CA ILE A 57 -1.65 2.20 -4.08
C ILE A 57 -1.17 2.54 -5.49
N LEU A 58 -2.01 2.37 -6.50
CA LEU A 58 -1.65 2.68 -7.89
C LEU A 58 -1.43 4.19 -8.10
N ASN A 59 -2.24 5.02 -7.47
CA ASN A 59 -2.07 6.47 -7.50
C ASN A 59 -0.78 6.91 -6.78
N LEU A 60 -0.39 6.21 -5.72
CA LEU A 60 0.88 6.43 -5.04
C LEU A 60 2.06 6.12 -5.98
N PHE A 61 1.98 5.03 -6.75
CA PHE A 61 3.01 4.66 -7.72
C PHE A 61 3.23 5.75 -8.77
N ILE A 62 2.15 6.34 -9.29
CA ILE A 62 2.21 7.45 -10.25
C ILE A 62 2.82 8.70 -9.61
N SER A 63 2.34 9.11 -8.42
CA SER A 63 2.79 10.36 -7.79
C SER A 63 4.23 10.30 -7.26
N SER A 64 4.69 9.11 -6.85
CA SER A 64 6.05 8.90 -6.33
C SER A 64 7.11 8.73 -7.42
N ASN A 65 6.73 8.65 -8.71
CA ASN A 65 7.62 8.31 -9.82
C ASN A 65 8.47 7.06 -9.54
N THR A 66 7.89 6.07 -8.86
CA THR A 66 8.60 4.83 -8.55
C THR A 66 8.92 4.08 -9.84
N GLN A 67 10.17 3.63 -10.01
CA GLN A 67 10.56 2.89 -11.20
C GLN A 67 9.83 1.55 -11.30
N LEU A 68 9.39 1.20 -12.51
CA LEU A 68 8.84 -0.13 -12.78
C LEU A 68 9.95 -1.17 -12.59
N PRO A 69 9.64 -2.32 -11.96
CA PRO A 69 10.59 -3.42 -11.90
C PRO A 69 10.91 -3.90 -13.32
N ALA A 70 12.15 -4.35 -13.56
CA ALA A 70 12.63 -4.72 -14.90
C ALA A 70 11.74 -5.74 -15.62
N GLY A 71 11.10 -6.65 -14.87
CA GLY A 71 10.19 -7.67 -15.41
C GLY A 71 8.76 -7.19 -15.73
N ALA A 72 8.40 -5.95 -15.38
CA ALA A 72 7.11 -5.36 -15.72
C ALA A 72 7.13 -4.57 -17.04
N LEU A 73 8.33 -4.35 -17.60
CA LEU A 73 8.47 -3.73 -18.92
C LEU A 73 8.00 -4.71 -20.00
N PRO A 74 7.21 -4.25 -20.99
CA PRO A 74 6.87 -5.09 -22.13
C PRO A 74 8.17 -5.54 -22.82
N PRO A 75 8.21 -6.75 -23.40
CA PRO A 75 9.38 -7.20 -24.14
C PRO A 75 9.71 -6.16 -25.21
N LYS A 76 10.97 -5.72 -25.23
CA LYS A 76 11.47 -4.76 -26.24
C LYS A 76 11.04 -5.29 -27.61
N PRO A 77 10.30 -4.51 -28.43
CA PRO A 77 9.99 -4.93 -29.78
C PRO A 77 11.31 -5.19 -30.49
N LYS A 78 11.45 -6.37 -31.11
CA LYS A 78 12.64 -6.69 -31.90
C LYS A 78 12.79 -5.60 -32.95
N SER A 79 13.84 -4.80 -32.82
CA SER A 79 14.15 -3.81 -33.84
C SER A 79 14.77 -4.54 -35.02
N ALA A 80 14.52 -4.08 -36.24
CA ALA A 80 15.15 -4.63 -37.44
C ALA A 80 16.70 -4.51 -37.43
N PHE A 81 17.25 -3.84 -36.42
CA PHE A 81 18.67 -3.61 -36.18
C PHE A 81 19.25 -4.48 -35.06
N ASP A 82 18.45 -5.19 -34.24
CA ASP A 82 19.01 -6.11 -33.22
C ASP A 82 19.75 -7.29 -33.87
N ASP A 83 19.41 -7.66 -35.11
CA ASP A 83 20.11 -8.70 -35.89
C ASP A 83 21.45 -8.22 -36.51
N TRP A 84 21.74 -6.91 -36.48
CA TRP A 84 22.93 -6.31 -37.11
C TRP A 84 24.11 -6.14 -36.13
N ASP A 85 23.90 -6.32 -34.83
CA ASP A 85 24.95 -6.20 -33.81
C ASP A 85 25.92 -7.42 -33.82
N ASP A 86 25.49 -8.58 -34.34
CA ASP A 86 26.28 -9.82 -34.36
C ASP A 86 27.17 -9.98 -35.61
N GLU A 87 27.05 -9.10 -36.61
CA GLU A 87 27.69 -9.28 -37.92
C GLU A 87 28.30 -7.98 -38.46
N VAL A 88 29.22 -7.37 -37.70
CA VAL A 88 30.17 -6.37 -38.25
C VAL A 88 31.54 -7.04 -38.44
N PRO A 89 31.82 -7.68 -39.59
CA PRO A 89 33.17 -8.01 -39.98
C PRO A 89 33.91 -6.71 -40.34
N PHE A 90 35.10 -6.56 -39.76
CA PHE A 90 36.07 -5.51 -40.08
C PHE A 90 36.31 -5.35 -41.58
#